data_AF-A0A967LS40-F1
#
_entry.id   AF-A0A967LS40-F1
#
_cell.length_a   1.000
_cell.length_b   1.000
_cell.length_c   1.000
_cell.angle_alpha   90.00
_cell.angle_beta   90.00
_cell.angle_gamma   90.00
#
_symmetry.space_group_name_H-M   'P 1'
#
loop_
_entity.id
_entity.type
_entity.pdbx_description
1 polymer ?
#
loop_
_entity_poly.entity_id
_entity_poly.type
_entity_poly.pdbx_seq_one_letter_code
_entity_poly.pdbx_strand_id
1 'polypeptide(L)'
;SGCGLASFIDGSTDGLSRFAAGEAALAGLHLPEPGGWNVGVVAERGLRDCVLLAWAVRTQGLILGTALAGTVRTVGDLRGRSIALRQPGAGGRALFDRLAG
;
A
#
# COMPACT_ATOMS: atom_id res chain seq x y z
N SER A 1 -17.47 -7.91 17.53
CA SER A 1 -17.66 -9.34 17.20
C SER A 1 -16.73 -10.27 17.97
N GLY A 2 -15.53 -9.86 18.43
CA GLY A 2 -14.67 -10.72 19.26
C GLY A 2 -14.17 -11.99 18.56
N CYS A 3 -14.25 -12.03 17.22
CA CYS A 3 -14.10 -13.25 16.44
C CYS A 3 -12.69 -13.87 16.40
N GLY A 4 -11.69 -13.26 17.06
CA GLY A 4 -10.37 -13.88 17.23
C GLY A 4 -9.60 -14.14 15.93
N LEU A 5 -9.83 -13.35 14.87
CA LEU A 5 -9.08 -13.49 13.64
C LEU A 5 -7.59 -13.20 13.88
N ALA A 6 -6.76 -14.22 13.63
CA ALA A 6 -5.31 -14.06 13.60
C ALA A 6 -4.95 -12.99 12.55
N SER A 7 -4.30 -11.93 13.00
CA SER A 7 -3.93 -10.79 12.15
C SER A 7 -2.46 -10.85 11.82
N PHE A 8 -2.14 -10.85 10.53
CA PHE A 8 -0.77 -10.73 10.04
C PHE A 8 -0.61 -9.36 9.36
N ILE A 9 0.33 -8.55 9.86
CA ILE A 9 0.52 -7.16 9.42
C ILE A 9 1.79 -7.06 8.57
N ASP A 10 1.61 -7.08 7.26
CA ASP A 10 2.69 -6.88 6.28
C ASP A 10 2.20 -6.07 5.06
N GLY A 11 2.82 -6.24 3.88
CA GLY A 11 2.52 -5.50 2.66
C GLY A 11 1.24 -5.96 1.95
N SER A 12 0.57 -5.03 1.26
CA SER A 12 -0.64 -5.34 0.49
C SER A 12 -0.41 -6.36 -0.63
N THR A 13 0.78 -6.40 -1.24
CA THR A 13 1.10 -7.41 -2.25
C THR A 13 1.14 -8.80 -1.64
N ASP A 14 1.79 -8.97 -0.49
CA ASP A 14 1.85 -10.24 0.24
C ASP A 14 0.46 -10.68 0.71
N GLY A 15 -0.31 -9.76 1.30
CA GLY A 15 -1.69 -10.03 1.71
C GLY A 15 -2.57 -10.52 0.55
N LEU A 16 -2.46 -9.90 -0.63
CA LEU A 16 -3.19 -10.34 -1.83
C LEU A 16 -2.73 -11.74 -2.29
N SER A 17 -1.43 -12.02 -2.27
CA SER A 17 -0.88 -13.33 -2.64
C SER A 17 -1.37 -14.43 -1.69
N ARG A 18 -1.35 -14.18 -0.37
CA ARG A 18 -1.85 -15.13 0.65
C ARG A 18 -3.35 -15.38 0.52
N PHE A 19 -4.12 -14.32 0.27
CA PHE A 19 -5.55 -14.45 0.00
C PHE A 19 -5.80 -15.31 -1.25
N ALA A 20 -5.07 -15.06 -2.33
CA ALA A 20 -5.16 -15.86 -3.56
C ALA A 20 -4.78 -17.33 -3.36
N ALA A 21 -3.85 -17.62 -2.44
CA ALA A 21 -3.44 -18.97 -2.07
C ALA A 21 -4.39 -19.65 -1.07
N GLY A 22 -5.46 -18.97 -0.62
CA GLY A 22 -6.38 -19.49 0.41
C GLY A 22 -5.80 -19.51 1.83
N GLU A 23 -4.68 -18.84 2.06
CA GLU A 23 -3.99 -18.76 3.35
C GLU A 23 -4.54 -17.64 4.26
N ALA A 24 -5.35 -16.74 3.69
CA ALA A 24 -5.98 -15.65 4.41
C ALA A 24 -7.46 -15.56 4.04
N ALA A 25 -8.32 -15.40 5.06
CA ALA A 25 -9.76 -15.19 4.84
C ALA A 25 -10.08 -13.77 4.34
N LEU A 26 -9.20 -12.80 4.60
CA LEU A 26 -9.35 -11.39 4.24
C LEU A 26 -7.95 -10.79 4.02
N ALA A 27 -7.83 -9.82 3.11
CA ALA A 27 -6.61 -9.05 2.91
C ALA A 27 -6.90 -7.55 2.83
N GLY A 28 -6.15 -6.75 3.61
CA GLY A 28 -6.19 -5.29 3.54
C GLY A 28 -5.32 -4.78 2.40
N LEU A 29 -5.93 -4.12 1.40
CA LEU A 29 -5.26 -3.71 0.18
C LEU A 29 -5.24 -2.19 0.01
N HIS A 30 -4.10 -1.67 -0.43
CA HIS A 30 -3.98 -0.31 -0.92
C HIS A 30 -2.77 -0.18 -1.85
N LEU A 31 -2.91 -0.79 -3.03
CA LEU A 31 -1.92 -0.88 -4.09
C LEU A 31 -2.18 0.19 -5.15
N PRO A 32 -1.21 1.07 -5.44
CA PRO A 32 -1.39 2.13 -6.43
C PRO A 32 -1.37 1.55 -7.86
N GLU A 33 -2.31 2.01 -8.68
CA GLU A 33 -2.40 1.64 -10.10
C GLU A 33 -2.75 2.87 -10.96
N PRO A 34 -2.56 2.83 -12.29
CA PRO A 34 -2.99 3.93 -13.16
C PRO A 34 -4.49 4.23 -12.96
N GLY A 35 -4.81 5.46 -12.57
CA GLY A 35 -6.20 5.91 -12.41
C GLY A 35 -6.88 5.49 -11.10
N GLY A 36 -6.20 4.80 -10.18
CA GLY A 36 -6.85 4.40 -8.92
C GLY A 36 -6.03 3.46 -8.03
N TRP A 37 -6.74 2.53 -7.40
CA TRP A 37 -6.23 1.60 -6.40
C TRP A 37 -6.90 0.24 -6.53
N ASN A 38 -6.12 -0.83 -6.34
CA ASN A 38 -6.55 -2.22 -6.13
C ASN A 38 -7.32 -2.93 -7.26
N VAL A 39 -8.15 -2.25 -8.06
CA VAL A 39 -9.13 -2.89 -8.95
C VAL A 39 -8.45 -3.71 -10.05
N GLY A 40 -7.52 -3.10 -10.78
CA GLY A 40 -6.79 -3.76 -11.86
C GLY A 40 -5.95 -4.92 -11.34
N VAL A 41 -5.14 -4.68 -10.31
CA VAL A 41 -4.26 -5.71 -9.74
C VAL A 41 -5.03 -6.90 -9.14
N VAL A 42 -6.22 -6.67 -8.56
CA VAL A 42 -7.09 -7.76 -8.07
C VAL A 42 -7.73 -8.51 -9.23
N ALA A 43 -8.19 -7.82 -10.28
CA ALA A 43 -8.78 -8.46 -11.46
C ALA A 43 -7.78 -9.40 -12.16
N GLU A 44 -6.51 -9.01 -12.25
CA GLU A 44 -5.42 -9.82 -12.82
C GLU A 44 -5.14 -11.12 -12.05
N ARG A 45 -5.56 -11.23 -10.78
CA ARG A 45 -5.36 -12.45 -9.98
C ARG A 45 -6.31 -13.58 -10.34
N GLY A 46 -7.37 -13.33 -11.10
CA GLY A 46 -8.33 -14.36 -11.51
C GLY A 46 -9.07 -15.01 -10.34
N LEU A 47 -9.26 -14.26 -9.24
CA LEU A 47 -9.95 -14.75 -8.05
C LEU A 47 -11.43 -15.03 -8.35
N ARG A 48 -12.00 -16.00 -7.62
CA ARG A 48 -13.42 -16.40 -7.69
C ARG A 48 -14.00 -16.44 -6.29
N ASP A 49 -15.32 -16.38 -6.20
CA ASP A 49 -16.07 -16.52 -4.95
C ASP A 49 -15.64 -15.54 -3.84
N CYS A 50 -15.18 -14.35 -4.25
CA CYS A 50 -14.74 -13.29 -3.35
C CYS A 50 -15.32 -11.94 -3.79
N VAL A 51 -15.31 -10.96 -2.88
CA VAL A 51 -15.70 -9.58 -3.16
C VAL A 51 -14.58 -8.61 -2.80
N LEU A 52 -14.43 -7.56 -3.59
CA LEU A 52 -13.58 -6.42 -3.25
C LEU A 52 -14.45 -5.33 -2.64
N LEU A 53 -14.17 -4.97 -1.38
CA LEU A 53 -14.93 -3.98 -0.62
C LEU A 53 -14.10 -2.72 -0.40
N ALA A 54 -14.65 -1.56 -0.78
CA ALA A 54 -14.13 -0.27 -0.37
C ALA A 54 -14.62 0.05 1.05
N TRP A 55 -13.69 0.17 1.99
CA TRP A 55 -14.03 0.37 3.42
C TRP A 55 -13.46 1.67 4.00
N ALA A 56 -12.33 2.15 3.48
CA ALA A 56 -11.67 3.34 3.97
C ALA A 56 -10.93 4.06 2.84
N VAL A 57 -10.96 5.39 2.89
CA VAL A 57 -10.08 6.26 2.11
C VAL A 57 -8.96 6.72 3.04
N ARG A 58 -7.71 6.66 2.56
CA ARG A 58 -6.56 7.20 3.29
C ARG A 58 -5.82 8.21 2.43
N THR A 59 -5.19 9.18 3.08
CA THR A 59 -4.19 10.04 2.46
C THR A 59 -2.81 9.50 2.79
N GLN A 60 -1.93 9.41 1.80
CA GLN A 60 -0.52 9.07 2.01
C GLN A 60 0.34 10.26 1.62
N GLY A 61 1.38 10.53 2.41
CA GLY A 61 2.37 11.54 2.14
C GLY A 61 3.69 11.22 2.83
N LEU A 62 4.59 12.18 2.80
CA LEU A 62 5.86 12.11 3.48
C LEU A 62 5.70 12.61 4.91
N ILE A 63 6.28 11.89 5.86
CA ILE A 63 6.46 12.39 7.23
C ILE A 63 7.82 13.09 7.24
N LEU A 64 7.80 14.40 7.45
CA LEU A 64 8.99 15.23 7.47
C LEU A 64 9.36 15.58 8.90
N GLY A 65 10.66 15.54 9.20
CA GLY A 65 11.18 16.18 10.41
C GLY A 65 10.88 17.69 10.37
N THR A 66 10.68 18.30 11.53
CA THR A 66 10.32 19.73 11.63
C THR A 66 11.32 20.65 10.94
N ALA A 67 12.62 20.33 10.96
CA ALA A 67 13.66 21.09 10.27
C ALA A 67 13.55 21.07 8.73
N LEU A 68 12.83 20.09 8.16
CA LEU A 68 12.58 19.99 6.73
C LEU A 68 11.27 20.68 6.32
N ALA A 69 10.43 21.06 7.28
CA ALA A 69 9.17 21.76 7.01
C ALA A 69 9.46 23.08 6.26
N GLY A 70 8.75 23.29 5.14
CA GLY A 70 8.92 24.46 4.28
C GLY A 70 10.06 24.37 3.25
N THR A 71 10.98 23.42 3.38
CA THR A 71 12.07 23.20 2.40
C THR A 71 11.78 22.07 1.41
N VAL A 72 11.02 21.06 1.83
CA VAL A 72 10.54 19.98 0.96
C VAL A 72 9.09 20.27 0.59
N ARG A 73 8.83 20.60 -0.68
CA ARG A 73 7.48 20.88 -1.20
C ARG A 73 7.03 19.87 -2.26
N THR A 74 7.99 19.21 -2.90
CA THR A 74 7.78 18.21 -3.95
C THR A 74 8.60 16.97 -3.67
N VAL A 75 8.27 15.85 -4.33
CA VAL A 75 9.09 14.63 -4.27
C VAL A 75 10.50 14.87 -4.83
N GLY A 76 10.65 15.78 -5.80
CA GLY A 76 11.95 16.17 -6.37
C GLY A 76 12.88 16.80 -5.34
N ASP A 77 12.34 17.51 -4.35
CA ASP A 77 13.10 18.08 -3.24
C ASP A 77 13.69 17.01 -2.32
N LEU A 78 13.39 15.72 -2.51
CA LEU A 78 14.03 14.65 -1.75
C LEU A 78 15.42 14.27 -2.28
N ARG A 79 15.80 14.76 -3.47
CA ARG A 79 17.11 14.46 -4.07
C ARG A 79 18.25 14.83 -3.10
N GLY A 80 19.16 13.88 -2.88
CA GLY A 80 20.31 14.05 -2.00
C GLY A 80 20.00 13.95 -0.49
N ARG A 81 18.75 13.73 -0.10
CA ARG A 81 18.34 13.51 1.30
C ARG A 81 18.24 12.02 1.60
N SER A 82 18.46 11.64 2.85
CA SER A 82 18.22 10.28 3.33
C SER A 82 16.72 10.05 3.49
N ILE A 83 16.23 8.90 3.00
CA ILE A 83 14.81 8.55 3.01
C ILE A 83 14.64 7.18 3.67
N ALA A 84 13.85 7.14 4.74
CA ALA A 84 13.43 5.87 5.34
C ALA A 84 12.22 5.33 4.56
N LEU A 85 12.40 4.20 3.89
CA LEU A 85 11.37 3.59 3.04
C LEU A 85 10.68 2.43 3.77
N ARG A 86 9.42 2.21 3.40
CA ARG A 86 8.74 0.95 3.73
C ARG A 86 9.38 -0.23 2.99
N GLN A 87 9.17 -1.43 3.53
CA GLN A 87 9.64 -2.66 2.95
C GLN A 87 9.06 -2.88 1.53
N PRO A 88 9.79 -3.58 0.63
CA PRO A 88 9.25 -3.99 -0.66
C PRO A 88 7.90 -4.72 -0.52
N GLY A 89 6.98 -4.49 -1.45
CA GLY A 89 5.62 -5.06 -1.40
C GLY A 89 4.60 -4.31 -0.54
N ALA A 90 5.03 -3.32 0.26
CA ALA A 90 4.10 -2.39 0.89
C ALA A 90 3.52 -1.41 -0.14
N GLY A 91 2.22 -1.16 -0.10
CA GLY A 91 1.57 -0.20 -1.00
C GLY A 91 2.17 1.21 -0.91
N GLY A 92 2.62 1.61 0.29
CA GLY A 92 3.28 2.90 0.47
C GLY A 92 4.68 2.98 -0.18
N ARG A 93 5.40 1.85 -0.24
CA ARG A 93 6.66 1.74 -0.97
C ARG A 93 6.41 1.83 -2.48
N ALA A 94 5.45 1.06 -2.98
CA ALA A 94 5.07 1.09 -4.40
C ALA A 94 4.65 2.49 -4.87
N LEU A 95 3.91 3.24 -4.05
CA LEU A 95 3.53 4.62 -4.39
C LEU A 95 4.76 5.53 -4.46
N PHE A 96 5.66 5.41 -3.50
CA PHE A 96 6.89 6.21 -3.49
C PHE A 96 7.73 5.94 -4.75
N ASP A 97 7.95 4.67 -5.08
CA ASP A 97 8.73 4.27 -6.26
C ASP A 97 8.12 4.83 -7.56
N ARG A 98 6.78 4.89 -7.66
CA ARG A 98 6.08 5.49 -8.81
C ARG A 98 6.24 7.01 -8.92
N LEU A 99 6.38 7.71 -7.80
CA LEU A 99 6.45 9.18 -7.76
C LEU A 99 7.88 9.72 -7.77
N ALA A 100 8.85 8.91 -7.34
CA ALA A 100 10.25 9.29 -7.19
C ALA A 100 11.17 8.71 -8.29
N GLY A 101 10.68 7.74 -9.07
CA GLY A 101 11.31 7.31 -10.33
C GLY A 101 11.12 8.35 -11.42
#